data_AF-A0AA38JAA3-F1
#
_entry.id   AF-A0AA38JAA3-F1
#
_cell.length_a   1.000
_cell.length_b   1.000
_cell.length_c   1.000
_cell.angle_alpha   90.00
_cell.angle_beta   90.00
_cell.angle_gamma   90.00
#
_symmetry.space_group_name_H-M   'P 1'
#
loop_
_entity.id
_entity.type
_entity.pdbx_description
1 polymer ?
#
loop_
_entity_poly.entity_id
_entity_poly.type
_entity_poly.pdbx_seq_one_letter_code
_entity_poly.pdbx_strand_id
1 'polypeptide(L)'
;MMVETGRFRNLASWRKGFKSEWKRLETRQIAQPVSDAYRPDPLRWVCGCRYFFKSRFLICKHLVQAMKPVPPVFFLEVRRSRSTPFWSHKALVLKMPELANLERSEGVNEDQWEVELYSGDILTANDYTEESEIIDAEEEAQGQKTFDESISEHITLLREFADGLEFQKQFQDQRFLDAFSREGSGLIQLAKRCLERERQVASSRSQNPRTWDTRSSAEMLYKARPSRTHS
;
A
#
# COMPACT_ATOMS: atom_id res chain seq x y z
N MET A 1 1.88 -18.68 -43.77
CA MET A 1 0.70 -18.48 -42.90
C MET A 1 0.59 -17.00 -42.58
N MET A 2 -0.54 -16.35 -42.88
CA MET A 2 -0.76 -14.95 -42.47
C MET A 2 -1.15 -14.91 -40.99
N VAL A 3 -0.44 -14.12 -40.18
CA VAL A 3 -0.78 -13.93 -38.77
C VAL A 3 -1.92 -12.92 -38.68
N GLU A 4 -3.05 -13.30 -38.08
CA GLU A 4 -4.27 -12.50 -38.00
C GLU A 4 -4.08 -11.21 -37.17
N THR A 5 -3.66 -10.14 -37.83
CA THR A 5 -3.52 -8.78 -37.25
C THR A 5 -4.86 -8.17 -36.81
N GLY A 6 -6.00 -8.79 -37.13
CA GLY A 6 -7.34 -8.37 -36.71
C GLY A 6 -7.63 -8.54 -35.21
N ARG A 7 -7.01 -9.51 -34.52
CA ARG A 7 -7.36 -9.86 -33.12
C ARG A 7 -7.09 -8.75 -32.09
N PHE A 8 -6.26 -7.77 -32.42
CA PHE A 8 -5.75 -6.77 -31.47
C PHE A 8 -6.33 -5.35 -31.68
N ARG A 9 -7.35 -5.17 -32.52
CA ARG A 9 -7.95 -3.85 -32.76
C ARG A 9 -8.64 -3.24 -31.53
N ASN A 10 -9.19 -4.06 -30.64
CA ASN A 10 -9.92 -3.63 -29.43
C ASN A 10 -9.21 -4.07 -28.14
N LEU A 11 -7.92 -3.75 -28.00
CA LEU A 11 -7.16 -4.05 -26.78
C LEU A 11 -7.57 -3.14 -25.61
N ALA A 12 -7.71 -3.74 -24.42
CA ALA A 12 -8.05 -3.03 -23.19
C ALA A 12 -7.02 -1.93 -22.87
N SER A 13 -7.51 -0.72 -22.57
CA SER A 13 -6.72 0.51 -22.40
C SER A 13 -5.58 0.40 -21.38
N TRP A 14 -5.73 -0.45 -20.36
CA TRP A 14 -4.71 -0.69 -19.33
C TRP A 14 -3.41 -1.27 -19.89
N ARG A 15 -3.43 -1.98 -21.04
CA ARG A 15 -2.25 -2.65 -21.63
C ARG A 15 -1.14 -1.67 -22.00
N LYS A 16 -1.47 -0.46 -22.49
CA LYS A 16 -0.50 0.59 -22.81
C LYS A 16 0.27 1.04 -21.57
N GLY A 17 -0.46 1.28 -20.47
CA GLY A 17 0.14 1.63 -19.18
C GLY A 17 0.99 0.50 -18.60
N PHE A 18 0.48 -0.74 -18.64
CA PHE A 18 1.19 -1.91 -18.14
C PHE A 18 2.51 -2.15 -18.90
N LYS A 19 2.51 -2.08 -20.23
CA LYS A 19 3.73 -2.22 -21.05
C LYS A 19 4.77 -1.15 -20.72
N SER A 20 4.34 0.10 -20.58
CA SER A 20 5.22 1.22 -20.20
C SER A 20 5.87 0.97 -18.83
N GLU A 21 5.05 0.59 -17.85
CA GLU A 21 5.49 0.34 -16.49
C GLU A 21 6.44 -0.86 -16.39
N TRP A 22 6.13 -1.95 -17.08
CA TRP A 22 7.00 -3.13 -17.15
C TRP A 22 8.38 -2.77 -17.68
N LYS A 23 8.45 -2.07 -18.83
CA LYS A 23 9.73 -1.68 -19.45
C LYS A 23 10.55 -0.72 -18.58
N ARG A 24 9.89 0.13 -17.78
CA ARG A 24 10.52 0.99 -16.78
C ARG A 24 11.06 0.22 -15.57
N LEU A 25 10.43 -0.90 -15.19
CA LEU A 25 10.86 -1.75 -14.07
C LEU A 25 11.91 -2.78 -14.47
N GLU A 26 11.89 -3.25 -15.72
CA GLU A 26 12.85 -4.20 -16.30
C GLU A 26 14.29 -3.65 -16.34
N THR A 27 14.44 -2.33 -16.51
CA THR A 27 15.74 -1.63 -16.61
C THR A 27 16.24 -1.03 -15.30
N ARG A 28 15.43 -1.06 -14.22
CA ARG A 28 15.68 -0.29 -13.00
C ARG A 28 16.66 -1.02 -12.08
N GLN A 29 17.78 -0.41 -11.70
CA GLN A 29 18.76 -1.06 -10.82
C GLN A 29 18.14 -1.58 -9.50
N ILE A 30 18.53 -2.79 -9.12
CA ILE A 30 18.21 -3.44 -7.84
C ILE A 30 19.51 -3.53 -7.04
N ALA A 31 19.47 -3.16 -5.76
CA ALA A 31 20.61 -3.39 -4.87
C ALA A 31 20.81 -4.90 -4.68
N GLN A 32 22.04 -5.37 -4.80
CA GLN A 32 22.40 -6.77 -4.58
C GLN A 32 23.23 -6.86 -3.29
N PRO A 33 22.92 -7.80 -2.37
CA PRO A 33 21.77 -8.72 -2.40
C PRO A 33 20.43 -7.98 -2.26
N VAL A 34 19.35 -8.60 -2.73
CA VAL A 34 17.99 -8.10 -2.46
C VAL A 34 17.75 -8.20 -0.97
N SER A 35 17.48 -7.07 -0.30
CA SER A 35 17.18 -7.05 1.13
C SER A 35 16.03 -8.00 1.46
N ASP A 36 16.22 -8.86 2.46
CA ASP A 36 15.21 -9.82 2.90
C ASP A 36 13.91 -9.11 3.32
N ALA A 37 13.98 -7.87 3.80
CA ALA A 37 12.81 -7.03 4.11
C ALA A 37 11.81 -6.84 2.95
N TYR A 38 12.17 -7.20 1.70
CA TYR A 38 11.28 -7.14 0.56
C TYR A 38 10.59 -8.47 0.19
N ARG A 39 11.02 -9.61 0.76
CA ARG A 39 10.56 -11.00 0.48
C ARG A 39 9.77 -11.14 -0.84
N PRO A 40 10.43 -11.01 -2.00
CA PRO A 40 9.74 -11.13 -3.28
C PRO A 40 9.33 -12.59 -3.53
N ASP A 41 8.06 -12.82 -3.79
CA ASP A 41 7.49 -14.09 -4.24
C ASP A 41 7.04 -13.94 -5.72
N PRO A 42 7.88 -14.39 -6.68
CA PRO A 42 7.56 -14.36 -8.10
C PRO A 42 6.45 -15.33 -8.53
N LEU A 43 6.16 -16.37 -7.75
CA LEU A 43 5.14 -17.37 -8.08
C LEU A 43 3.75 -16.85 -7.73
N ARG A 44 3.56 -16.28 -6.54
CA ARG A 44 2.30 -15.66 -6.11
C ARG A 44 2.14 -14.22 -6.59
N TRP A 45 3.17 -13.60 -7.17
CA TRP A 45 3.21 -12.17 -7.56
C TRP A 45 3.05 -11.21 -6.38
N VAL A 46 3.78 -11.45 -5.29
CA VAL A 46 3.73 -10.65 -4.05
C VAL A 46 5.13 -10.12 -3.71
N CYS A 47 5.24 -8.91 -3.17
CA CYS A 47 6.52 -8.38 -2.69
C CYS A 47 6.29 -7.29 -1.62
N GLY A 48 7.02 -7.36 -0.50
CA GLY A 48 6.94 -6.40 0.61
C GLY A 48 7.54 -5.01 0.32
N CYS A 49 8.09 -4.77 -0.88
CA CYS A 49 8.70 -3.47 -1.17
C CYS A 49 7.65 -2.33 -1.28
N ARG A 50 7.99 -1.15 -0.75
CA ARG A 50 7.13 0.07 -0.77
C ARG A 50 6.57 0.44 -2.15
N TYR A 51 7.21 -0.02 -3.23
CA TYR A 51 6.75 0.20 -4.61
C TYR A 51 5.53 -0.65 -4.98
N PHE A 52 5.50 -1.91 -4.54
CA PHE A 52 4.47 -2.89 -4.91
C PHE A 52 3.08 -2.41 -4.49
N PHE A 53 2.95 -1.97 -3.23
CA PHE A 53 1.71 -1.42 -2.66
C PHE A 53 1.20 -0.14 -3.36
N LYS A 54 2.10 0.62 -4.01
CA LYS A 54 1.74 1.84 -4.78
C LYS A 54 1.50 1.56 -6.28
N SER A 55 1.79 0.35 -6.76
CA SER A 55 1.67 0.01 -8.18
C SER A 55 0.23 -0.37 -8.56
N ARG A 56 -0.40 0.42 -9.43
CA ARG A 56 -1.70 0.12 -10.09
C ARG A 56 -1.77 -1.30 -10.71
N PHE A 57 -0.62 -1.83 -11.12
CA PHE A 57 -0.49 -3.12 -11.80
C PHE A 57 -0.01 -4.25 -10.89
N LEU A 58 0.19 -4.02 -9.59
CA LEU A 58 0.74 -5.01 -8.64
C LEU A 58 2.04 -5.66 -9.18
N ILE A 59 2.98 -4.84 -9.65
CA ILE A 59 4.31 -5.24 -10.12
C ILE A 59 5.37 -4.32 -9.49
N CYS A 60 6.58 -4.83 -9.34
CA CYS A 60 7.73 -4.05 -8.88
C CYS A 60 9.00 -4.51 -9.61
N LYS A 61 10.11 -3.80 -9.43
CA LYS A 61 11.39 -4.15 -10.07
C LYS A 61 11.85 -5.57 -9.69
N HIS A 62 11.65 -6.00 -8.44
CA HIS A 62 12.03 -7.33 -7.95
C HIS A 62 11.25 -8.44 -8.70
N LEU A 63 9.92 -8.33 -8.78
CA LEU A 63 9.07 -9.30 -9.48
C LEU A 63 9.34 -9.32 -10.99
N VAL A 64 9.44 -8.15 -11.64
CA VAL A 64 9.69 -8.06 -13.09
C VAL A 64 11.06 -8.63 -13.45
N GLN A 65 12.09 -8.39 -12.64
CA GLN A 65 13.45 -8.87 -12.93
C GLN A 65 13.73 -10.30 -12.43
N ALA A 66 12.87 -10.89 -11.60
CA ALA A 66 12.89 -12.33 -11.32
C ALA A 66 12.44 -13.17 -12.54
N MET A 67 11.65 -12.58 -13.44
CA MET A 67 11.22 -13.18 -14.70
C MET A 67 12.28 -13.03 -15.81
N LYS A 68 12.35 -14.00 -16.72
CA LYS A 68 13.10 -13.90 -17.98
C LYS A 68 12.50 -12.79 -18.88
N PRO A 69 13.29 -12.17 -19.77
CA PRO A 69 12.80 -11.14 -20.69
C PRO A 69 11.63 -11.64 -21.52
N VAL A 70 10.55 -10.85 -21.58
CA VAL A 70 9.30 -11.22 -22.25
C VAL A 70 9.25 -10.72 -23.70
N PRO A 71 8.79 -11.54 -24.67
CA PRO A 71 8.71 -11.14 -26.08
C PRO A 71 7.61 -10.07 -26.29
N PRO A 72 7.67 -9.22 -27.33
CA PRO A 72 6.69 -8.15 -27.54
C PRO A 72 5.21 -8.58 -27.56
N VAL A 73 4.93 -9.81 -28.02
CA VAL A 73 3.59 -10.41 -28.06
C VAL A 73 2.96 -10.60 -26.67
N PHE A 74 3.78 -10.79 -25.62
CA PHE A 74 3.33 -10.90 -24.22
C PHE A 74 2.38 -9.76 -23.83
N PHE A 75 2.69 -8.52 -24.22
CA PHE A 75 1.88 -7.36 -23.83
C PHE A 75 0.49 -7.34 -24.48
N LEU A 76 0.33 -8.03 -25.61
CA LEU A 76 -0.94 -8.20 -26.32
C LEU A 76 -1.79 -9.32 -25.70
N GLU A 77 -1.14 -10.40 -25.25
CA GLU A 77 -1.80 -11.66 -24.85
C GLU A 77 -1.94 -11.86 -23.33
N VAL A 78 -1.09 -11.21 -22.51
CA VAL A 78 -1.07 -11.39 -21.04
C VAL A 78 -2.45 -11.20 -20.41
N ARG A 79 -2.83 -12.10 -19.51
CA ARG A 79 -4.11 -12.06 -18.77
C ARG A 79 -3.89 -11.50 -17.37
N ARG A 80 -4.89 -10.76 -16.88
CA ARG A 80 -4.93 -10.19 -15.53
C ARG A 80 -6.00 -10.90 -14.70
N SER A 81 -5.61 -11.41 -13.54
CA SER A 81 -6.48 -12.05 -12.54
C SER A 81 -6.88 -11.06 -11.44
N ARG A 82 -7.92 -11.41 -10.65
CA ARG A 82 -8.26 -10.71 -9.39
C ARG A 82 -7.60 -11.33 -8.15
N SER A 83 -7.29 -12.63 -8.22
CA SER A 83 -6.49 -13.38 -7.24
C SER A 83 -5.04 -13.50 -7.69
N THR A 84 -4.17 -13.92 -6.77
CA THR A 84 -2.80 -14.34 -7.06
C THR A 84 -2.79 -15.68 -7.82
N PRO A 85 -1.87 -15.89 -8.80
CA PRO A 85 -1.01 -14.88 -9.42
C PRO A 85 -1.80 -13.87 -10.26
N PHE A 86 -1.55 -12.57 -10.04
CA PHE A 86 -2.28 -11.49 -10.72
C PHE A 86 -2.05 -11.43 -12.23
N TRP A 87 -0.96 -12.03 -12.72
CA TRP A 87 -0.55 -12.03 -14.12
C TRP A 87 -0.26 -13.44 -14.60
N SER A 88 -0.90 -13.84 -15.71
CA SER A 88 -0.71 -15.16 -16.31
C SER A 88 -0.43 -15.06 -17.81
N HIS A 89 0.66 -15.71 -18.24
CA HIS A 89 1.07 -15.85 -19.63
C HIS A 89 2.15 -16.94 -19.78
N LYS A 90 2.18 -17.66 -20.91
CA LYS A 90 3.16 -18.73 -21.18
C LYS A 90 4.62 -18.27 -21.18
N ALA A 91 4.85 -16.98 -21.44
CA ALA A 91 6.18 -16.36 -21.47
C ALA A 91 6.68 -15.85 -20.09
N LEU A 92 5.89 -16.00 -19.03
CA LEU A 92 6.36 -15.72 -17.66
C LEU A 92 7.10 -16.94 -17.15
N VAL A 93 8.43 -16.87 -17.17
CA VAL A 93 9.34 -17.95 -16.75
C VAL A 93 10.37 -17.35 -15.82
N LEU A 94 10.64 -17.98 -14.67
CA LEU A 94 11.64 -17.49 -13.71
C LEU A 94 13.07 -17.62 -14.26
N LYS A 95 13.95 -16.69 -13.86
CA LYS A 95 15.39 -16.74 -14.22
C LYS A 95 16.11 -17.92 -13.55
N MET A 96 15.84 -18.13 -12.25
CA MET A 96 16.41 -19.20 -11.44
C MET A 96 15.30 -20.20 -11.08
N PRO A 97 15.16 -21.34 -11.79
CA PRO A 97 14.08 -22.30 -11.54
C PRO A 97 14.32 -23.21 -10.33
N GLU A 98 15.55 -23.32 -9.82
CA GLU A 98 15.89 -24.25 -8.71
C GLU A 98 15.17 -23.91 -7.40
N LEU A 99 14.88 -22.63 -7.13
CA LEU A 99 14.07 -22.21 -5.97
C LEU A 99 12.57 -22.53 -6.11
N ALA A 100 12.07 -22.88 -7.31
CA ALA A 100 10.65 -23.18 -7.53
C ALA A 100 10.27 -24.65 -7.25
N ASN A 101 11.25 -25.49 -6.91
CA ASN A 101 11.06 -26.92 -6.70
C ASN A 101 11.05 -27.33 -5.21
N LEU A 102 11.45 -26.45 -4.28
CA LEU A 102 11.49 -26.74 -2.84
C LEU A 102 10.10 -26.73 -2.17
N GLU A 103 9.09 -26.05 -2.75
CA GLU A 103 7.71 -26.04 -2.22
C GLU A 103 6.80 -27.15 -2.82
N ARG A 104 7.37 -28.22 -3.42
CA ARG A 104 6.56 -29.25 -4.12
C ARG A 104 6.85 -30.70 -3.73
N SER A 105 7.65 -30.90 -2.69
CA SER A 105 7.80 -32.19 -2.01
C SER A 105 7.45 -32.01 -0.54
N GLU A 106 6.78 -33.02 0.02
CA GLU A 106 6.44 -33.16 1.45
C GLU A 106 5.31 -32.23 1.94
N GLY A 107 4.10 -32.78 1.91
CA GLY A 107 3.08 -32.38 2.88
C GLY A 107 3.51 -32.90 4.24
N VAL A 108 3.67 -31.99 5.20
CA VAL A 108 3.96 -32.29 6.61
C VAL A 108 2.72 -31.90 7.41
N ASN A 109 2.37 -32.73 8.39
CA ASN A 109 1.19 -32.54 9.24
C ASN A 109 1.22 -31.20 9.99
N GLU A 110 0.03 -30.72 10.35
CA GLU A 110 -0.14 -29.89 11.54
C GLU A 110 0.38 -30.64 12.79
N ASP A 111 0.78 -29.92 13.84
CA ASP A 111 1.33 -30.42 15.12
C ASP A 111 2.86 -30.67 15.19
N GLN A 112 3.64 -29.58 15.23
CA GLN A 112 4.69 -29.37 16.26
C GLN A 112 5.30 -27.95 16.15
N TRP A 113 5.16 -27.15 17.22
CA TRP A 113 5.96 -25.94 17.44
C TRP A 113 6.83 -26.18 18.68
N GLU A 114 8.05 -26.67 18.50
CA GLU A 114 9.09 -26.57 19.51
C GLU A 114 10.03 -25.41 19.17
N VAL A 115 10.31 -24.59 20.18
CA VAL A 115 11.14 -23.38 20.07
C VAL A 115 12.50 -23.69 20.66
N GLU A 116 13.57 -23.58 19.86
CA GLU A 116 14.92 -23.47 20.41
C GLU A 116 15.54 -22.10 20.10
N LEU A 117 15.74 -21.35 21.18
CA LEU A 117 16.42 -20.07 21.25
C LEU A 117 17.89 -20.27 21.68
N TYR A 118 18.83 -19.95 20.80
CA TYR A 118 20.21 -19.54 21.13
C TYR A 118 20.63 -18.54 20.04
N SER A 119 20.76 -17.23 20.25
CA SER A 119 21.36 -16.43 21.34
C SER A 119 22.89 -16.42 21.32
N GLY A 120 23.49 -15.23 21.39
CA GLY A 120 24.90 -14.93 21.09
C GLY A 120 25.06 -13.91 19.93
N ASP A 121 24.54 -12.69 20.08
CA ASP A 121 25.22 -11.50 20.65
C ASP A 121 26.26 -10.86 19.69
N ILE A 122 26.01 -9.65 19.15
CA ILE A 122 26.32 -8.32 19.74
C ILE A 122 27.85 -8.08 19.70
N LEU A 123 28.39 -7.05 19.03
CA LEU A 123 28.28 -5.59 19.29
C LEU A 123 28.01 -4.81 17.97
N THR A 124 27.18 -3.76 17.85
CA THR A 124 26.84 -2.55 18.64
C THR A 124 27.87 -1.41 18.63
N ALA A 125 27.39 -0.23 18.19
CA ALA A 125 27.58 1.14 18.72
C ALA A 125 27.38 2.17 17.60
N ASN A 126 26.68 3.30 17.74
CA ASN A 126 25.64 3.81 18.65
C ASN A 126 24.76 4.77 17.79
N ASP A 127 23.55 5.19 18.19
CA ASP A 127 23.24 6.54 18.74
C ASP A 127 21.78 6.84 18.32
N TYR A 128 20.79 7.18 19.16
CA TYR A 128 20.69 7.15 20.63
C TYR A 128 19.27 6.78 21.12
N THR A 129 19.20 6.52 22.43
CA THR A 129 18.10 6.42 23.42
C THR A 129 17.03 7.52 23.44
N GLU A 130 15.79 7.11 23.73
CA GLU A 130 15.05 7.58 24.92
C GLU A 130 14.08 6.47 25.41
N GLU A 131 13.65 6.55 26.67
CA GLU A 131 13.25 5.39 27.48
C GLU A 131 11.79 4.92 27.25
N SER A 132 11.50 3.66 27.58
CA SER A 132 10.14 3.13 27.67
C SER A 132 10.09 2.14 28.82
N GLU A 133 9.30 2.48 29.85
CA GLU A 133 9.17 1.67 31.05
C GLU A 133 8.54 0.30 30.74
N ILE A 134 9.04 -0.72 31.43
CA ILE A 134 8.53 -2.09 31.34
C ILE A 134 7.20 -2.12 32.08
N ILE A 135 6.11 -2.34 31.35
CA ILE A 135 4.80 -2.66 31.94
C ILE A 135 4.60 -4.18 31.75
N ASP A 136 4.27 -4.85 32.84
CA ASP A 136 4.20 -6.31 32.90
C ASP A 136 3.16 -6.93 31.97
N ALA A 137 3.40 -8.18 31.60
CA ALA A 137 2.54 -8.95 30.73
C ALA A 137 1.26 -9.41 31.45
N GLU A 138 0.17 -8.65 31.29
CA GLU A 138 -1.18 -9.18 31.47
C GLU A 138 -1.84 -9.41 30.10
N GLU A 139 -2.03 -10.69 29.79
CA GLU A 139 -2.65 -11.19 28.56
C GLU A 139 -4.17 -10.97 28.59
N GLU A 140 -4.60 -9.71 28.48
CA GLU A 140 -6.02 -9.43 28.25
C GLU A 140 -6.41 -9.79 26.82
N ALA A 141 -7.41 -10.67 26.70
CA ALA A 141 -8.04 -11.03 25.45
C ALA A 141 -8.80 -9.82 24.86
N GLN A 142 -8.07 -8.92 24.19
CA GLN A 142 -8.63 -7.76 23.49
C GLN A 142 -9.46 -8.25 22.29
N GLY A 143 -10.73 -8.50 22.57
CA GLY A 143 -11.76 -8.65 21.56
C GLY A 143 -11.70 -7.48 20.59
N GLN A 144 -11.94 -7.75 19.30
CA GLN A 144 -11.85 -6.74 18.26
C GLN A 144 -12.69 -5.51 18.61
N LYS A 145 -12.02 -4.38 18.87
CA LYS A 145 -12.69 -3.09 19.14
C LYS A 145 -13.78 -2.86 18.09
N THR A 146 -14.97 -2.50 18.55
CA THR A 146 -16.07 -2.17 17.66
C THR A 146 -15.74 -0.94 16.82
N PHE A 147 -16.46 -0.77 15.70
CA PHE A 147 -16.30 0.41 14.85
C PHE A 147 -16.54 1.72 15.63
N ASP A 148 -17.54 1.72 16.53
CA ASP A 148 -17.93 2.89 17.32
C ASP A 148 -16.89 3.23 18.39
N GLU A 149 -16.29 2.24 19.06
CA GLU A 149 -15.16 2.46 19.98
C GLU A 149 -13.95 3.00 19.21
N SER A 150 -13.57 2.38 18.09
CA SER A 150 -12.40 2.80 17.32
C SER A 150 -12.55 4.21 16.74
N ILE A 151 -13.72 4.58 16.20
CA ILE A 151 -13.93 5.94 15.69
C ILE A 151 -13.98 6.97 16.83
N SER A 152 -14.50 6.60 18.00
CA SER A 152 -14.53 7.48 19.19
C SER A 152 -13.13 7.75 19.72
N GLU A 153 -12.29 6.72 19.81
CA GLU A 153 -10.87 6.83 20.19
C GLU A 153 -10.10 7.81 19.28
N HIS A 154 -10.27 7.68 17.96
CA HIS A 154 -9.70 8.62 16.99
C HIS A 154 -10.26 10.05 17.11
N ILE A 155 -11.55 10.21 17.46
CA ILE A 155 -12.17 11.53 17.66
C ILE A 155 -11.60 12.22 18.91
N THR A 156 -11.40 11.49 20.02
CA THR A 156 -10.81 12.03 21.24
C THR A 156 -9.37 12.47 20.99
N LEU A 157 -8.53 11.59 20.43
CA LEU A 157 -7.13 11.89 20.11
C LEU A 157 -6.99 13.13 19.22
N LEU A 158 -7.83 13.28 18.19
CA LEU A 158 -7.79 14.44 17.29
C LEU A 158 -8.26 15.74 17.93
N ARG A 159 -9.06 15.69 19.00
CA ARG A 159 -9.46 16.87 19.79
C ARG A 159 -8.34 17.30 20.72
N GLU A 160 -7.84 16.40 21.54
CA GLU A 160 -6.73 16.66 22.47
C GLU A 160 -5.48 17.16 21.73
N PHE A 161 -5.18 16.57 20.57
CA PHE A 161 -4.10 17.04 19.71
C PHE A 161 -4.37 18.42 19.11
N ALA A 162 -5.62 18.75 18.75
CA ALA A 162 -5.97 20.10 18.29
C ALA A 162 -5.82 21.14 19.41
N ASP A 163 -6.23 20.81 20.65
CA ASP A 163 -6.04 21.67 21.83
C ASP A 163 -4.54 21.88 22.11
N GLY A 164 -3.73 20.83 21.98
CA GLY A 164 -2.27 20.91 22.01
C GLY A 164 -1.69 21.82 20.92
N LEU A 165 -2.18 21.73 19.68
CA LEU A 165 -1.79 22.64 18.59
C LEU A 165 -2.19 24.10 18.85
N GLU A 166 -3.31 24.34 19.54
CA GLU A 166 -3.70 25.69 19.96
C GLU A 166 -2.71 26.26 20.97
N PHE A 167 -2.31 25.46 21.97
CA PHE A 167 -1.26 25.82 22.92
C PHE A 167 0.08 26.10 22.23
N GLN A 168 0.47 25.30 21.23
CA GLN A 168 1.73 25.49 20.51
C GLN A 168 1.82 26.80 19.70
N LYS A 169 0.69 27.42 19.35
CA LYS A 169 0.67 28.71 18.61
C LYS A 169 1.46 29.81 19.31
N GLN A 170 1.53 29.81 20.64
CA GLN A 170 2.19 30.87 21.42
C GLN A 170 3.72 30.91 21.20
N PHE A 171 4.35 29.77 20.90
CA PHE A 171 5.80 29.67 20.72
C PHE A 171 6.27 30.05 19.31
N GLN A 172 5.34 30.09 18.33
CA GLN A 172 5.58 30.47 16.94
C GLN A 172 6.70 29.68 16.21
N ASP A 173 7.03 28.47 16.68
CA ASP A 173 8.10 27.66 16.14
C ASP A 173 7.78 27.15 14.71
N GLN A 174 8.52 27.70 13.74
CA GLN A 174 8.42 27.32 12.33
C GLN A 174 8.90 25.88 12.08
N ARG A 175 9.85 25.35 12.85
CA ARG A 175 10.35 23.98 12.70
C ARG A 175 9.28 22.96 13.06
N PHE A 176 8.55 23.22 14.14
CA PHE A 176 7.38 22.44 14.51
C PHE A 176 6.27 22.55 13.46
N LEU A 177 5.99 23.76 12.95
CA LEU A 177 5.00 23.96 11.88
C LEU A 177 5.38 23.21 10.59
N ASP A 178 6.65 23.17 10.21
CA ASP A 178 7.16 22.43 9.05
C ASP A 178 7.06 20.91 9.26
N ALA A 179 7.43 20.40 10.44
CA ALA A 179 7.29 18.99 10.80
C ALA A 179 5.82 18.55 10.78
N PHE A 180 4.93 19.30 11.46
CA PHE A 180 3.50 19.08 11.44
C PHE A 180 2.91 19.13 10.02
N SER A 181 3.32 20.12 9.21
CA SER A 181 2.84 20.24 7.82
C SER A 181 3.30 19.07 6.95
N ARG A 182 4.52 18.57 7.15
CA ARG A 182 5.07 17.40 6.45
C ARG A 182 4.33 16.12 6.81
N GLU A 183 4.23 15.82 8.11
CA GLU A 183 3.70 14.54 8.62
C GLU A 183 2.17 14.50 8.61
N GLY A 184 1.51 15.60 9.00
CA GLY A 184 0.06 15.74 8.96
C GLY A 184 -0.53 15.94 7.56
N SER A 185 0.29 16.18 6.53
CA SER A 185 -0.13 16.54 5.16
C SER A 185 -1.28 15.68 4.60
N GLY A 186 -1.19 14.35 4.75
CA GLY A 186 -2.20 13.41 4.24
C GLY A 186 -3.55 13.54 4.94
N LEU A 187 -3.55 13.66 6.27
CA LEU A 187 -4.75 13.85 7.09
C LEU A 187 -5.40 15.22 6.79
N ILE A 188 -4.59 16.28 6.73
CA ILE A 188 -5.05 17.63 6.40
C ILE A 188 -5.69 17.68 5.00
N GLN A 189 -5.11 16.99 4.01
CA GLN A 189 -5.70 16.89 2.67
C GLN A 189 -6.99 16.05 2.64
N LEU A 190 -7.12 15.03 3.48
CA LEU A 190 -8.38 14.29 3.63
C LEU A 190 -9.46 15.20 4.25
N ALA A 191 -9.17 15.85 5.38
CA ALA A 191 -10.09 16.75 6.06
C ALA A 191 -10.57 17.90 5.15
N LYS A 192 -9.65 18.54 4.41
CA LYS A 192 -9.99 19.59 3.43
C LYS A 192 -10.97 19.10 2.36
N ARG A 193 -10.79 17.87 1.84
CA ARG A 193 -11.70 17.28 0.84
C ARG A 193 -13.06 16.92 1.43
N CYS A 194 -13.11 16.37 2.63
CA CYS A 194 -14.37 16.08 3.33
C CYS A 194 -15.19 17.37 3.56
N LEU A 195 -14.56 18.44 4.09
CA LEU A 195 -15.21 19.73 4.32
C LEU A 195 -15.67 20.41 3.00
N GLU A 196 -14.88 20.29 1.93
CA GLU A 196 -15.27 20.79 0.62
C GLU A 196 -16.48 20.03 0.04
N ARG A 197 -16.55 18.70 0.26
CA ARG A 197 -17.74 17.92 -0.07
C ARG A 197 -18.97 18.36 0.74
N GLU A 198 -18.83 18.71 2.02
CA GLU A 198 -19.94 19.27 2.81
C GLU A 198 -20.44 20.61 2.24
N ARG A 199 -19.52 21.52 1.89
CA ARG A 199 -19.86 22.82 1.27
C ARG A 199 -20.60 22.65 -0.05
N GLN A 200 -20.18 21.68 -0.85
CA GLN A 200 -20.84 21.36 -2.12
C GLN A 200 -22.26 20.83 -1.89
N VAL A 201 -22.45 19.87 -0.97
CA VAL A 201 -23.77 19.33 -0.63
C VAL A 201 -24.70 20.39 -0.01
N ALA A 202 -24.18 21.28 0.83
CA ALA A 202 -24.94 22.38 1.43
C ALA A 202 -25.28 23.51 0.45
N SER A 203 -24.58 23.61 -0.68
CA SER A 203 -24.80 24.63 -1.71
C SER A 203 -25.68 24.09 -2.84
N SER A 204 -26.92 24.58 -2.92
CA SER A 204 -27.87 24.31 -4.01
C SER A 204 -27.40 24.81 -5.39
N ARG A 205 -26.27 25.54 -5.45
CA ARG A 205 -25.65 26.05 -6.68
C ARG A 205 -24.29 25.41 -7.00
N SER A 206 -23.84 24.40 -6.24
CA SER A 206 -22.57 23.73 -6.53
C SER A 206 -22.65 22.90 -7.82
N GLN A 207 -21.56 22.85 -8.56
CA GLN A 207 -21.47 22.00 -9.74
C GLN A 207 -21.37 20.55 -9.29
N ASN A 208 -22.27 19.68 -9.78
CA ASN A 208 -22.29 18.25 -9.44
C ASN A 208 -20.88 17.64 -9.57
N PRO A 209 -20.36 16.96 -8.53
CA PRO A 209 -18.98 16.47 -8.56
C PRO A 209 -18.78 15.47 -9.69
N ARG A 210 -17.67 15.60 -10.41
CA ARG A 210 -17.32 14.65 -11.48
C ARG A 210 -17.07 13.28 -10.86
N THR A 211 -17.97 12.33 -11.14
CA THR A 211 -17.99 10.95 -10.60
C THR A 211 -16.73 10.12 -10.89
N TRP A 212 -15.84 10.61 -11.76
CA TRP A 212 -14.60 9.97 -12.19
C TRP A 212 -13.35 10.84 -11.95
N ASP A 213 -13.44 11.85 -11.08
CA ASP A 213 -12.27 12.64 -10.69
C ASP A 213 -11.25 11.77 -9.92
N THR A 214 -9.96 12.11 -9.97
CA THR A 214 -8.87 11.30 -9.36
C THR A 214 -8.74 11.58 -7.85
N ARG A 215 -9.88 11.68 -7.19
CA ARG A 215 -10.02 11.92 -5.75
C ARG A 215 -9.79 10.62 -4.98
N SER A 216 -9.47 10.74 -3.69
CA SER A 216 -9.24 9.56 -2.86
C SER A 216 -10.53 8.75 -2.76
N SER A 217 -10.46 7.42 -2.87
CA SER A 217 -11.61 6.54 -2.62
C SER A 217 -12.23 6.75 -1.24
N ALA A 218 -11.44 7.19 -0.26
CA ALA A 218 -11.92 7.58 1.07
C ALA A 218 -12.89 8.78 1.05
N GLU A 219 -12.75 9.73 0.12
CA GLU A 219 -13.68 10.88 -0.01
C GLU A 219 -15.08 10.41 -0.38
N MET A 220 -15.21 9.33 -1.16
CA MET A 220 -16.51 8.76 -1.56
C MET A 220 -17.26 8.14 -0.38
N LEU A 221 -16.53 7.55 0.58
CA LEU A 221 -17.10 6.93 1.79
C LEU A 221 -17.63 7.96 2.81
N TYR A 222 -17.12 9.19 2.76
CA TYR A 222 -17.54 10.27 3.66
C TYR A 222 -18.98 10.74 3.35
N LYS A 223 -19.87 10.64 4.35
CA LYS A 223 -21.23 11.18 4.27
C LYS A 223 -21.24 12.60 4.84
N ALA A 224 -21.61 13.59 4.01
CA ALA A 224 -21.71 14.97 4.44
C ALA A 224 -22.81 15.15 5.49
N ARG A 225 -22.58 16.00 6.50
CA ARG A 225 -23.59 16.34 7.51
C ARG A 225 -24.72 17.17 6.86
N PRO A 226 -25.98 17.00 7.30
CA PRO A 226 -27.07 17.84 6.82
C PRO A 226 -26.81 19.30 7.19
N SER A 227 -27.14 20.22 6.28
CA SER A 227 -27.06 21.65 6.55
C SER A 227 -27.99 22.00 7.71
N ARG A 228 -27.47 22.69 8.73
CA ARG A 228 -28.28 23.31 9.80
C ARG A 228 -29.00 24.55 9.24
N THR A 229 -29.94 24.34 8.33
CA THR A 229 -30.98 25.32 8.01
C THR A 229 -31.93 25.39 9.19
N HIS A 230 -32.04 26.57 9.78
CA HIS A 230 -32.76 26.85 11.02
C HIS A 230 -34.19 26.30 11.07
N SER A 231 -34.54 25.74 12.23
CA SER A 231 -35.75 26.19 12.95
C SER A 231 -35.39 27.40 13.81
#